data_AF-A0A4Q3AB08-F1
#
_entry.id   AF-A0A4Q3AB08-F1
#
_cell.length_a   1.000
_cell.length_b   1.000
_cell.length_c   1.000
_cell.angle_alpha   90.00
_cell.angle_beta   90.00
_cell.angle_gamma   90.00
#
_symmetry.space_group_name_H-M   'P 1'
#
loop_
_entity.id
_entity.type
_entity.pdbx_description
1 polymer ?
#
loop_
_entity_poly.entity_id
_entity_poly.type
_entity_poly.pdbx_seq_one_letter_code
_entity_poly.pdbx_strand_id
1 'polypeptide(L)'
;MRSPTTIDAEPATVIALAALAWTLEDGARAERLLALTGLTPDDLRERIGKPAVQAAVLGFLEAHEPDLVACADALRRRPDDLVAAKWRLEA
;
A
#
# COMPACT_ATOMS: atom_id res chain seq x y z
N MET A 1 11.74 -32.46 14.08
CA MET A 1 11.41 -31.14 14.65
C MET A 1 11.36 -30.16 13.50
N ARG A 2 10.16 -29.71 13.08
CA ARG A 2 10.05 -28.67 12.05
C ARG A 2 10.41 -27.35 12.73
N SER A 3 11.46 -26.67 12.27
CA SER A 3 11.70 -25.27 12.63
C SER A 3 10.43 -24.47 12.33
N PRO A 4 10.10 -23.40 13.10
CA PRO A 4 9.05 -22.49 12.68
C PRO A 4 9.54 -21.81 11.40
N THR A 5 9.21 -22.37 10.23
CA THR A 5 9.08 -21.58 9.01
C THR A 5 8.19 -20.43 9.41
N THR A 6 8.68 -19.19 9.29
CA THR A 6 7.89 -17.97 9.37
C THR A 6 6.51 -18.25 8.82
N ILE A 7 5.51 -18.44 9.70
CA ILE A 7 4.14 -18.72 9.29
C ILE A 7 3.60 -17.35 8.87
N ASP A 8 3.96 -17.02 7.63
CA ASP A 8 3.26 -16.16 6.67
C ASP A 8 2.92 -14.74 7.15
N ALA A 9 3.97 -13.93 7.38
CA ALA A 9 3.79 -12.50 7.18
C ALA A 9 3.50 -12.28 5.68
N GLU A 10 2.29 -11.82 5.35
CA GLU A 10 1.91 -11.52 3.97
C GLU A 10 2.94 -10.56 3.34
N PRO A 11 3.40 -10.80 2.09
CA PRO A 11 4.41 -9.95 1.47
C PRO A 11 3.96 -8.50 1.42
N ALA A 12 4.87 -7.56 1.72
CA ALA A 12 4.55 -6.12 1.69
C ALA A 12 4.00 -5.66 0.33
N THR A 13 4.45 -6.29 -0.77
CA THR A 13 3.88 -6.12 -2.11
C THR A 13 2.38 -6.41 -2.15
N VAL A 14 1.91 -7.49 -1.52
CA VAL A 14 0.48 -7.86 -1.56
C VAL A 14 -0.36 -6.84 -0.81
N ILE A 15 0.12 -6.39 0.36
CA ILE A 15 -0.53 -5.33 1.14
C ILE A 15 -0.60 -4.03 0.32
N ALA A 16 0.50 -3.63 -0.31
CA ALA A 16 0.55 -2.41 -1.12
C ALA A 16 -0.38 -2.48 -2.35
N LEU A 17 -0.43 -3.63 -3.04
CA LEU A 17 -1.31 -3.80 -4.20
C LEU A 17 -2.79 -3.84 -3.81
N ALA A 18 -3.13 -4.45 -2.67
CA ALA A 18 -4.49 -4.42 -2.15
C ALA A 18 -4.91 -3.00 -1.72
N ALA A 19 -4.01 -2.27 -1.06
CA ALA A 19 -4.22 -0.87 -0.70
C ALA A 19 -4.36 0.04 -1.93
N LEU A 20 -3.58 -0.22 -2.99
CA LEU A 20 -3.73 0.46 -4.27
C LEU A 20 -5.11 0.16 -4.88
N ALA A 21 -5.53 -1.11 -4.93
CA ALA A 21 -6.84 -1.48 -5.45
C ALA A 21 -7.98 -0.74 -4.72
N TRP A 22 -7.96 -0.75 -3.38
CA TRP A 22 -8.91 0.03 -2.56
C TRP A 22 -8.87 1.52 -2.90
N THR A 23 -7.68 2.10 -3.03
CA THR A 23 -7.52 3.52 -3.37
C THR A 23 -8.16 3.84 -4.72
N LEU A 24 -7.98 2.97 -5.72
CA LEU A 24 -8.50 3.15 -7.09
C LEU A 24 -10.00 2.90 -7.24
N GLU A 25 -10.66 2.27 -6.25
CA GLU A 25 -12.12 2.10 -6.24
C GLU A 25 -12.89 3.43 -6.07
N ASP A 26 -12.22 4.50 -5.63
CA ASP A 26 -12.79 5.83 -5.49
C ASP A 26 -12.00 6.85 -6.32
N GLY A 27 -12.71 7.57 -7.19
CA GLY A 27 -12.09 8.53 -8.12
C GLY A 27 -11.36 9.67 -7.41
N ALA A 28 -11.92 10.19 -6.31
CA ALA A 28 -11.29 11.29 -5.56
C ALA A 28 -10.01 10.83 -4.85
N ARG A 29 -10.00 9.61 -4.30
CA ARG A 29 -8.78 9.01 -3.74
C ARG A 29 -7.72 8.79 -4.81
N ALA A 30 -8.11 8.25 -5.97
CA ALA A 30 -7.20 8.02 -7.10
C ALA A 30 -6.58 9.32 -7.62
N GLU A 31 -7.39 10.36 -7.83
CA GLU A 31 -6.91 11.67 -8.27
C GLU A 31 -5.92 12.28 -7.27
N ARG A 32 -6.22 12.18 -5.96
CA ARG A 32 -5.35 12.68 -4.90
C ARG A 32 -4.04 11.90 -4.81
N LEU A 33 -4.07 10.57 -4.96
CA LEU A 33 -2.86 9.73 -5.01
C LEU A 33 -1.92 10.20 -6.12
N LEU A 34 -2.43 10.36 -7.35
CA LEU A 34 -1.64 10.79 -8.49
C LEU A 34 -1.08 12.21 -8.28
N ALA A 35 -1.91 13.14 -7.79
CA ALA A 35 -1.50 14.52 -7.53
C ALA A 35 -0.40 14.63 -6.46
N LEU A 36 -0.47 13.83 -5.38
CA LEU A 36 0.49 13.89 -4.28
C LEU A 36 1.78 13.10 -4.54
N THR A 37 1.70 12.02 -5.32
CA THR A 37 2.87 11.20 -5.67
C THR A 37 3.60 11.68 -6.94
N GLY A 38 2.94 12.51 -7.75
CA GLY A 38 3.42 12.93 -9.06
C GLY A 38 3.39 11.83 -10.13
N LEU A 39 2.76 10.69 -9.84
CA LEU A 39 2.60 9.60 -10.79
C LEU A 39 1.50 9.92 -11.81
N THR A 40 1.70 9.51 -13.06
CA THR A 40 0.61 9.39 -14.03
C THR A 40 0.00 7.98 -14.02
N PRO A 41 -1.19 7.77 -14.60
CA PRO A 41 -1.75 6.43 -14.76
C PRO A 41 -0.83 5.48 -15.54
N ASP A 42 -0.08 5.99 -16.51
CA ASP A 42 0.87 5.18 -17.29
C ASP A 42 2.13 4.85 -16.48
N ASP A 43 2.71 5.81 -15.74
CA ASP A 43 3.79 5.54 -14.79
C ASP A 43 3.39 4.46 -13.78
N LEU A 44 2.17 4.55 -13.27
CA LEU A 44 1.64 3.59 -12.30
C LEU A 44 1.60 2.19 -12.92
N ARG A 45 1.05 2.02 -14.13
CA ARG A 45 0.98 0.71 -14.81
C ARG A 45 2.36 0.12 -15.08
N GLU A 46 3.29 0.94 -15.56
CA GLU A 46 4.65 0.49 -15.90
C GLU A 46 5.46 0.10 -14.65
N ARG A 47 5.22 0.78 -13.52
CA ARG A 47 6.08 0.71 -12.34
C ARG A 47 5.40 0.12 -11.11
N ILE A 48 4.18 -0.40 -11.22
CA ILE A 48 3.41 -1.00 -10.11
C ILE A 48 4.15 -2.11 -9.37
N GLY A 49 5.05 -2.83 -10.04
CA GLY A 49 5.88 -3.88 -9.43
C GLY A 49 7.14 -3.35 -8.73
N LYS A 50 7.41 -2.04 -8.76
CA LYS A 50 8.60 -1.45 -8.14
C LYS A 50 8.31 -1.16 -6.67
N PRO A 51 9.17 -1.60 -5.73
CA PRO A 51 8.99 -1.33 -4.30
C PRO A 51 8.79 0.14 -3.97
N ALA A 52 9.51 1.04 -4.66
CA ALA A 52 9.38 2.48 -4.48
C ALA A 52 7.97 3.03 -4.79
N VAL A 53 7.30 2.50 -5.83
CA VAL A 53 5.92 2.92 -6.17
C VAL A 53 4.94 2.36 -5.16
N GLN A 54 5.12 1.11 -4.75
CA GLN A 54 4.29 0.46 -3.73
C GLN A 54 4.42 1.15 -2.36
N ALA A 55 5.63 1.55 -1.98
CA ALA A 55 5.88 2.35 -0.78
C ALA A 55 5.20 3.72 -0.87
N ALA A 56 5.24 4.37 -2.04
CA ALA A 56 4.57 5.66 -2.24
C ALA A 56 3.04 5.58 -2.07
N VAL A 57 2.40 4.48 -2.50
CA VAL A 57 0.97 4.24 -2.27
C VAL A 57 0.66 4.14 -0.78
N LEU A 58 1.45 3.36 -0.03
CA LEU A 58 1.27 3.22 1.41
C LEU A 58 1.58 4.52 2.16
N GLY A 59 2.59 5.27 1.71
CA GLY A 59 2.92 6.60 2.25
C GLY A 59 1.82 7.64 1.98
N PHE A 60 1.12 7.55 0.86
CA PHE A 60 -0.07 8.37 0.57
C PHE A 60 -1.18 8.13 1.60
N LEU A 61 -1.46 6.86 1.93
CA LEU A 61 -2.45 6.51 2.95
C LEU A 61 -1.98 6.95 4.34
N GLU A 62 -0.72 6.70 4.69
CA GLU A 62 -0.13 7.11 5.97
C GLU A 62 -0.21 8.63 6.19
N ALA A 63 -0.07 9.43 5.13
CA ALA A 63 -0.19 10.88 5.19
C ALA A 63 -1.63 11.37 5.48
N HIS A 64 -2.63 10.49 5.46
CA HIS A 64 -4.02 10.81 5.76
C HIS A 64 -4.68 9.73 6.62
N GLU A 65 -4.63 9.93 7.94
CA GLU A 65 -5.14 8.98 8.94
C GLU A 65 -6.55 8.41 8.65
N PRO A 66 -7.56 9.19 8.22
CA PRO A 66 -8.88 8.63 7.90
C PRO A 66 -8.84 7.57 6.80
N ASP A 67 -8.06 7.81 5.74
CA ASP A 67 -7.88 6.85 4.64
C ASP A 67 -7.09 5.63 5.09
N LEU A 68 -6.04 5.83 5.90
CA LEU A 68 -5.26 4.72 6.45
C LEU A 68 -6.14 3.76 7.26
N VAL A 69 -6.94 4.31 8.17
CA VAL A 69 -7.84 3.51 9.02
C VAL A 69 -8.91 2.82 8.18
N ALA A 70 -9.53 3.53 7.23
CA ALA A 70 -10.57 2.96 6.38
C ALA A 70 -10.04 1.87 5.43
N CYS A 71 -8.84 2.05 4.88
CA CYS A 71 -8.18 1.05 4.05
C CYS A 71 -7.81 -0.18 4.89
N ALA A 72 -7.25 0.03 6.09
CA ALA A 72 -6.91 -1.07 6.99
C ALA A 72 -8.14 -1.90 7.38
N ASP A 73 -9.26 -1.25 7.71
CA ASP A 73 -10.53 -1.90 8.01
C ASP A 73 -11.05 -2.73 6.82
N ALA A 74 -11.08 -2.14 5.62
CA ALA A 74 -11.50 -2.82 4.40
C ALA A 74 -10.64 -4.06 4.08
N LEU A 75 -9.34 -3.99 4.36
CA LEU A 75 -8.39 -5.10 4.20
C LEU A 75 -8.40 -6.09 5.37
N ARG A 76 -9.18 -5.84 6.43
CA ARG A 76 -9.19 -6.60 7.69
C ARG A 76 -7.80 -6.69 8.33
N ARG A 77 -7.09 -5.57 8.33
CA ARG A 77 -5.73 -5.39 8.88
C ARG A 77 -5.70 -4.27 9.90
N ARG A 78 -4.60 -4.18 10.65
CA ARG A 78 -4.33 -3.01 11.48
C ARG A 78 -3.67 -1.91 10.64
N PRO A 79 -3.90 -0.62 10.94
CA PRO A 79 -3.15 0.49 10.32
C PRO A 79 -1.63 0.29 10.39
N ASP A 80 -1.14 -0.22 11.53
CA ASP A 80 0.28 -0.54 11.74
C ASP A 80 0.83 -1.55 10.72
N ASP A 81 0.00 -2.46 10.18
CA ASP A 81 0.45 -3.45 9.20
C ASP A 81 0.79 -2.79 7.86
N LEU A 82 0.05 -1.75 7.47
CA LEU A 82 0.29 -0.97 6.26
C LEU A 82 1.56 -0.12 6.41
N VAL A 83 1.73 0.53 7.55
CA VAL A 83 2.94 1.30 7.86
C VAL A 83 4.18 0.39 7.89
N ALA A 84 4.07 -0.79 8.51
CA ALA A 84 5.16 -1.76 8.52
C ALA A 84 5.45 -2.32 7.12
N ALA A 85 4.43 -2.48 6.26
CA ALA A 85 4.64 -2.87 4.86
C ALA A 85 5.41 -1.79 4.08
N LYS A 86 5.08 -0.51 4.28
CA LYS A 86 5.82 0.61 3.68
C LYS A 86 7.31 0.55 4.03
N TRP A 87 7.64 0.46 5.31
CA TRP A 87 9.05 0.43 5.75
C TRP A 87 9.83 -0.76 5.19
N ARG A 88 9.18 -1.91 4.98
CA ARG A 88 9.80 -3.08 4.34
C ARG A 88 10.09 -2.89 2.85
N LEU A 89 9.34 -2.01 2.18
CA LEU A 89 9.52 -1.69 0.76
C LEU A 89 10.55 -0.59 0.52
N GLU A 90 10.86 0.20 1.56
CA GLU A 90 11.89 1.26 1.54
C GLU A 90 13.30 0.75 1.91
N ALA A 91 13.38 -0.43 2.54
CA ALA A 91 14.62 -1.09 2.95
C ALA A 91 15.37 -1.74 1.77
#